data_AF-A0A8B8XB08-F1
#
_entry.id   AF-A0A8B8XB08-F1
#
_cell.length_a   1.000
_cell.length_b   1.000
_cell.length_c   1.000
_cell.angle_alpha   90.00
_cell.angle_beta   90.00
_cell.angle_gamma   90.00
#
_symmetry.space_group_name_H-M   'P 1'
#
loop_
_entity.id
_entity.type
_entity.pdbx_description
1 polymer ?
#
loop_
_entity_poly.entity_id
_entity_poly.type
_entity_poly.pdbx_seq_one_letter_code
_entity_poly.pdbx_strand_id
1 'polypeptide(L)' 'MDPLAKKIIKGGLVAELVDIIGAYILFKKINTSQDFRQTMRKKFPFILEVYYKSIEHSGMYGIREQDQEKWLNSKN' A
#
# COMPACT_ATOMS: atom_id res chain seq x y z
N MET A 1 11.93 -32.77 16.22
CA MET A 1 11.64 -32.32 14.84
C MET A 1 12.87 -32.57 13.99
N ASP A 2 12.67 -33.08 12.78
CA ASP A 2 13.75 -33.29 11.83
C ASP A 2 14.51 -31.97 11.56
N PRO A 3 15.85 -31.97 11.47
CA PRO A 3 16.65 -30.77 11.21
C PRO A 3 16.24 -30.00 9.94
N LEU A 4 15.76 -30.71 8.91
CA LEU A 4 15.25 -30.12 7.68
C LEU A 4 13.93 -29.39 7.93
N ALA A 5 13.00 -30.02 8.66
CA ALA A 5 11.72 -29.41 9.02
C ALA A 5 11.91 -28.10 9.80
N LYS A 6 12.87 -28.07 10.74
CA LYS A 6 13.20 -26.85 11.50
C LYS A 6 13.72 -25.72 10.60
N LYS A 7 14.51 -26.03 9.56
CA LYS A 7 15.00 -25.03 8.59
C LYS A 7 13.88 -24.49 7.72
N ILE A 8 12.98 -25.36 7.24
CA ILE A 8 11.83 -24.95 6.41
C ILE A 8 10.92 -24.01 7.20
N ILE A 9 10.55 -24.37 8.43
CA ILE A 9 9.71 -23.53 9.29
C ILE A 9 10.38 -22.17 9.55
N LYS A 10 11.66 -22.16 9.88
CA LYS A 10 12.40 -20.91 10.10
C LYS A 10 12.44 -20.04 8.84
N GLY A 11 12.63 -20.65 7.67
CA GLY A 11 12.57 -19.96 6.39
C GLY A 11 11.20 -19.35 6.11
N GLY A 12 10.13 -20.12 6.35
CA GLY A 12 8.75 -19.64 6.25
C GLY A 12 8.48 -18.43 7.15
N LEU A 13 8.88 -18.50 8.43
CA LEU A 13 8.71 -17.38 9.37
C LEU A 13 9.44 -16.11 8.92
N VAL A 14 10.64 -16.25 8.35
CA VAL A 14 11.38 -15.09 7.80
C VAL A 14 10.65 -14.52 6.58
N ALA A 15 10.12 -15.37 5.71
CA ALA A 15 9.35 -14.93 4.54
C ALA A 15 8.07 -14.18 4.96
N GLU A 16 7.33 -14.68 5.95
CA GLU A 16 6.14 -14.01 6.50
C GLU A 16 6.47 -12.64 7.10
N LEU A 17 7.57 -12.55 7.86
CA LEU A 17 8.04 -11.27 8.40
C LEU A 17 8.37 -10.26 7.31
N VAL A 18 9.05 -10.70 6.25
CA VAL A 18 9.39 -9.84 5.11
C VAL A 18 8.13 -9.36 4.39
N ASP A 19 7.13 -10.23 4.22
CA ASP A 19 5.86 -9.89 3.57
C ASP A 19 5.08 -8.83 4.38
N ILE A 20 4.97 -9.01 5.69
CA ILE A 20 4.31 -8.05 6.60
C ILE A 20 5.03 -6.69 6.57
N ILE A 21 6.36 -6.69 6.64
CA ILE A 21 7.16 -5.46 6.58
C ILE A 21 6.96 -4.76 5.23
N GLY A 22 6.98 -5.51 4.13
CA GLY A 22 6.74 -4.99 2.79
C GLY A 22 5.36 -4.33 2.65
N ALA A 23 4.31 -5.02 3.11
CA ALA A 23 2.95 -4.51 3.11
C ALA A 23 2.82 -3.24 3.96
N TYR A 24 3.43 -3.20 5.14
CA TYR A 24 3.42 -2.01 6.01
C TYR A 24 4.12 -0.80 5.36
N ILE A 25 5.29 -1.01 4.75
CA ILE A 25 6.03 0.06 4.04
C ILE A 25 5.18 0.59 2.88
N LEU A 26 4.57 -0.30 2.10
CA LEU A 26 3.70 0.09 1.00
C LEU A 26 2.52 0.92 1.50
N PHE A 27 1.79 0.43 2.51
CA PHE A 27 0.64 1.12 3.06
C PHE A 27 1.02 2.50 3.63
N LYS A 28 2.12 2.56 4.40
CA LYS A 28 2.65 3.82 4.94
C LYS A 28 2.93 4.81 3.81
N LYS A 29 3.53 4.38 2.70
CA LYS A 29 3.89 5.24 1.58
C LYS A 29 2.66 5.74 0.80
N ILE A 30 1.66 4.88 0.60
CA ILE A 30 0.37 5.29 -0.01
C ILE A 30 -0.32 6.31 0.89
N ASN A 31 -0.29 6.13 2.22
CA ASN A 31 -0.98 7.03 3.13
C ASN A 31 -0.32 8.41 3.25
N THR A 32 1.02 8.48 3.21
CA THR A 32 1.75 9.73 3.44
C THR A 32 2.12 10.51 2.19
N SER A 33 2.26 9.85 1.03
CA SER A 33 2.78 10.49 -0.18
C SER A 33 1.75 10.54 -1.30
N GLN A 34 1.26 11.75 -1.57
CA GLN A 34 0.37 12.03 -2.69
C GLN A 34 1.01 11.77 -4.06
N ASP A 35 2.31 12.01 -4.20
CA ASP A 35 3.03 11.74 -5.46
C ASP A 35 3.21 10.24 -5.68
N PHE A 36 3.37 9.47 -4.60
CA PHE A 36 3.32 8.02 -4.67
C PHE A 36 1.92 7.54 -5.05
N ARG A 37 0.84 8.11 -4.50
CA ARG A 37 -0.52 7.85 -4.95
C ARG A 37 -0.72 8.20 -6.43
N GLN A 38 -0.10 9.28 -6.92
CA GLN A 38 -0.14 9.62 -8.35
C GLN A 38 0.54 8.55 -9.23
N THR A 39 1.66 8.01 -8.75
CA THR A 39 2.37 6.91 -9.41
C THR A 39 1.52 5.63 -9.40
N MET A 40 0.91 5.31 -8.27
CA MET A 40 -0.04 4.19 -8.14
C MET A 40 -1.24 4.37 -9.06
N ARG A 41 -1.77 5.59 -9.21
CA ARG A 41 -2.85 5.88 -10.17
C ARG A 41 -2.46 5.49 -11.60
N LYS A 42 -1.22 5.80 -11.99
CA LYS A 42 -0.72 5.55 -13.35
C LYS A 42 -0.38 4.07 -13.59
N LYS A 43 0.19 3.39 -12.60
CA LYS A 43 0.70 2.01 -12.75
C LYS A 43 -0.26 0.93 -12.23
N PHE A 44 -0.96 1.20 -11.14
CA PHE A 44 -1.79 0.26 -10.39
C PHE A 44 -3.11 0.90 -9.93
N PRO A 45 -3.96 1.39 -10.87
CA PRO A 45 -5.16 2.15 -10.53
C PRO A 45 -6.13 1.37 -9.65
N PHE A 46 -6.22 0.05 -9.83
CA PHE A 46 -7.07 -0.82 -9.00
C PHE A 46 -6.64 -0.84 -7.53
N ILE A 47 -5.33 -0.92 -7.26
CA ILE A 47 -4.81 -0.94 -5.88
C ILE A 47 -5.09 0.41 -5.20
N LEU A 48 -4.91 1.51 -5.93
CA LEU A 48 -5.21 2.84 -5.40
C LEU A 48 -6.70 3.01 -5.09
N GLU A 49 -7.58 2.45 -5.92
CA GLU A 49 -9.02 2.50 -5.70
C GLU A 49 -9.45 1.71 -4.45
N VAL A 50 -8.87 0.53 -4.24
CA VAL A 50 -9.08 -0.25 -3.01
C VAL A 50 -8.61 0.55 -1.79
N TYR A 51 -7.46 1.24 -1.88
CA TYR A 51 -6.99 2.12 -0.81
C TYR A 51 -8.01 3.21 -0.49
N TYR A 52 -8.51 3.95 -1.50
CA TYR A 52 -9.50 5.00 -1.28
C TYR A 52 -10.77 4.46 -0.62
N LYS A 53 -11.33 3.36 -1.14
CA LYS A 53 -12.52 2.75 -0.54
C LYS A 53 -12.27 2.32 0.91
N SER A 54 -11.08 1.82 1.22
CA SER A 54 -10.73 1.37 2.57
C SER A 54 -10.66 2.54 3.56
N ILE A 55 -10.01 3.64 3.18
CA ILE A 55 -9.93 4.82 4.05
C ILE A 55 -11.28 5.52 4.20
N GLU A 56 -12.06 5.61 3.13
CA GLU A 56 -13.44 6.16 3.16
C GLU A 56 -14.34 5.30 4.04
N HIS A 57 -14.19 3.97 3.97
CA HIS A 57 -14.91 3.05 4.85
C HIS A 57 -14.52 3.22 6.33
N SER A 58 -13.27 3.58 6.61
CA SER A 58 -12.82 3.93 7.96
C SER A 58 -13.26 5.33 8.43
N GLY A 59 -14.01 6.06 7.62
CA GLY A 59 -14.52 7.40 7.93
C GLY A 59 -13.57 8.55 7.58
N MET A 60 -12.44 8.26 6.95
CA MET A 60 -11.49 9.27 6.48
C MET A 60 -11.81 9.67 5.02
N TYR A 61 -12.65 10.69 4.86
CA TYR A 61 -13.01 11.26 3.57
C TYR A 61 -12.10 12.45 3.17
N GLY A 62 -12.13 12.85 1.90
CA GLY A 62 -11.42 14.05 1.41
C GLY A 62 -10.06 13.78 0.76
N ILE A 63 -9.41 12.65 1.04
CA ILE A 63 -8.08 12.34 0.49
C ILE A 63 -8.15 12.14 -1.04
N ARG A 64 -9.21 11.50 -1.54
CA ARG A 64 -9.42 11.27 -2.97
C ARG A 64 -9.63 12.59 -3.69
N GLU A 65 -10.46 13.47 -3.15
CA GLU A 65 -10.79 14.77 -3.71
C GLU A 65 -9.55 15.67 -3.77
N GLN A 66 -8.79 15.76 -2.67
CA GLN A 66 -7.53 16.52 -2.61
C GLN A 66 -6.50 16.03 -3.64
N ASP A 67 -6.40 14.71 -3.82
CA ASP A 67 -5.55 14.11 -4.83
C ASP A 67 -5.99 14.49 -6.25
N GLN A 68 -7.29 14.39 -6.55
CA GLN A 68 -7.83 14.76 -7.86
C GLN A 68 -7.60 16.24 -8.16
N GLU A 69 -7.87 17.13 -7.20
CA GLU A 69 -7.66 18.57 -7.34
C GLU A 69 -6.21 18.91 -7.67
N LYS A 70 -5.25 18.39 -6.88
CA LYS A 70 -3.82 18.64 -7.15
C LYS A 70 -3.41 18.12 -8.53
N TRP A 71 -3.89 16.95 -8.92
CA TRP A 71 -3.51 16.34 -10.20
C TRP A 71 -4.15 17.00 -11.42
N LEU A 72 -5.29 17.66 -11.24
CA LEU A 72 -5.90 18.51 -12.28
C LEU A 72 -5.10 19.81 -12.40
N ASN A 73 -4.77 20.45 -11.28
CA ASN A 73 -3.98 21.68 -11.25
C ASN A 73 -2.55 21.47 -11.79
N SER A 74 -1.94 20.29 -11.61
CA SER A 74 -0.60 20.00 -12.14
C SER A 74 -0.55 19.79 -13.66
N LYS A 75 -1.70 19.80 -14.35
CA LYS A 75 -1.78 19.66 -15.81
C LYS A 75 -1.95 20.99 -16.55
N ASN A 76 -2.26 22.06 -15.81
CA ASN A 76 -2.38 23.43 -16.31
C ASN A 76 -1.10 24.21 -15.98
#